data_AF-A0A353B0L8-F1
#
_entry.id   AF-A0A353B0L8-F1
#
_cell.length_a   1.000
_cell.length_b   1.000
_cell.length_c   1.000
_cell.angle_alpha   90.00
_cell.angle_beta   90.00
_cell.angle_gamma   90.00
#
_symmetry.space_group_name_H-M   'P 1'
#
loop_
_entity.id
_entity.type
_entity.pdbx_description
1 polymer ?
#
loop_
_entity_poly.entity_id
_entity_poly.type
_entity_poly.pdbx_seq_one_letter_code
_entity_poly.pdbx_strand_id
1 'polypeptide(L)'
;MRKGLERFEKRIQDITGEHSIGKELMGKAFNRQNPLIAINDGTSGNDPSEQEGFMHLTMGAMAGMRNLYSHGDVDTMQAIDALERLAFISLLFKRVDAAQAGTTS
;
A
#
# COMPACT_ATOMS: atom_id res chain seq x y z
N MET A 1 -1.71 4.91 -13.69
CA MET A 1 -1.39 3.74 -12.82
C MET A 1 -0.03 3.82 -12.15
N ARG A 2 1.09 3.67 -12.88
CA ARG A 2 2.46 3.71 -12.31
C ARG A 2 2.71 4.88 -11.34
N LYS A 3 2.42 6.12 -11.76
CA LYS A 3 2.56 7.33 -10.93
C LYS A 3 1.77 7.28 -9.61
N GLY A 4 0.64 6.57 -9.58
CA GLY A 4 -0.17 6.40 -8.37
C GLY A 4 0.53 5.54 -7.32
N LEU A 5 1.13 4.43 -7.75
CA LEU A 5 1.92 3.55 -6.88
C LEU A 5 3.24 4.20 -6.45
N GLU A 6 3.90 4.96 -7.34
CA GLU A 6 5.10 5.73 -6.99
C GLU A 6 4.80 6.78 -5.91
N ARG A 7 3.65 7.45 -5.99
CA ARG A 7 3.21 8.38 -4.95
C ARG A 7 2.87 7.67 -3.65
N PHE A 8 2.25 6.49 -3.72
CA PHE A 8 1.95 5.70 -2.54
C PHE A 8 3.24 5.24 -1.85
N GLU A 9 4.20 4.72 -2.61
CA GLU A 9 5.54 4.37 -2.13
C GLU A 9 6.19 5.54 -1.39
N LYS A 10 6.23 6.70 -2.04
CA LYS A 10 6.81 7.90 -1.43
C LYS A 10 6.11 8.30 -0.13
N ARG A 11 4.77 8.26 -0.10
CA ARG A 11 4.00 8.54 1.12
C ARG A 11 4.39 7.61 2.26
N ILE A 12 4.59 6.32 1.99
CA ILE A 12 5.03 5.36 3.02
C ILE A 12 6.44 5.71 3.50
N GLN A 13 7.38 6.00 2.59
CA GLN A 13 8.74 6.42 2.95
C GLN A 13 8.74 7.69 3.81
N ASP A 14 7.90 8.68 3.46
CA ASP A 14 7.78 9.94 4.20
C ASP A 14 7.24 9.71 5.63
N ILE A 15 6.36 8.71 5.82
CA ILE A 15 5.81 8.36 7.15
C ILE A 15 6.82 7.54 7.97
N THR A 16 7.47 6.54 7.37
CA THR A 16 8.30 5.58 8.12
C THR A 16 9.76 5.99 8.23
N GLY A 17 10.25 6.86 7.35
CA GLY A 17 11.67 7.16 7.20
C GLY A 17 12.49 6.05 6.53
N GLU A 18 11.85 4.96 6.05
CA GLU A 18 12.54 3.85 5.39
C GLU A 18 13.00 4.23 3.97
N HIS A 19 14.17 3.73 3.57
CA HIS A 19 14.71 3.91 2.22
C HIS A 19 14.49 2.72 1.29
N SER A 20 13.97 1.59 1.81
CA SER A 20 13.57 0.45 0.98
C SER A 20 12.50 0.86 -0.05
N ILE A 21 12.32 0.05 -1.09
CA ILE A 21 11.34 0.30 -2.16
C ILE A 21 10.47 -0.94 -2.43
N GLY A 22 9.35 -0.70 -3.11
CA GLY A 22 8.46 -1.72 -3.63
C GLY A 22 7.96 -2.68 -2.56
N LYS A 23 8.00 -3.98 -2.88
CA LYS A 23 7.53 -5.05 -1.99
C LYS A 23 8.24 -5.04 -0.63
N GLU A 24 9.54 -4.77 -0.60
CA GLU A 24 10.32 -4.80 0.64
C GLU A 24 9.87 -3.71 1.60
N LEU A 25 9.70 -2.47 1.10
CA LEU A 25 9.19 -1.36 1.89
C LEU A 25 7.83 -1.67 2.50
N MET A 26 6.89 -2.18 1.69
CA MET A 26 5.54 -2.49 2.17
C MET A 26 5.55 -3.59 3.25
N GLY A 27 6.41 -4.60 3.09
CA GLY A 27 6.55 -5.68 4.07
C GLY A 27 7.12 -5.21 5.41
N LYS A 28 8.04 -4.23 5.41
CA LYS A 28 8.54 -3.60 6.63
C LYS A 28 7.50 -2.68 7.24
N ALA A 29 6.91 -1.80 6.44
CA ALA A 29 5.99 -0.77 6.91
C ALA A 29 4.75 -1.36 7.60
N PHE A 30 4.16 -2.41 7.03
CA PHE A 30 2.92 -3.00 7.52
C PHE A 30 3.10 -4.35 8.20
N ASN A 31 4.32 -4.68 8.66
CA ASN A 31 4.63 -5.96 9.26
C ASN A 31 3.60 -6.38 10.34
N ARG A 32 3.22 -7.66 10.35
CA ARG A 32 2.23 -8.19 11.31
C ARG A 32 2.66 -8.05 12.78
N GLN A 33 3.95 -8.27 13.07
CA GLN A 33 4.47 -8.36 14.43
C GLN A 33 5.03 -7.02 14.92
N ASN A 34 5.71 -6.29 14.05
CA ASN A 34 6.32 -5.00 14.37
C ASN A 34 6.06 -3.98 13.25
N PRO A 35 4.82 -3.51 13.08
CA PRO A 35 4.48 -2.56 12.03
C PRO A 35 5.09 -1.18 12.33
N LEU A 36 5.64 -0.54 11.31
CA LEU A 36 5.96 0.90 11.36
C LEU A 36 4.70 1.76 11.19
N ILE A 37 3.69 1.21 10.51
CA ILE A 37 2.36 1.79 10.37
C ILE A 37 1.33 0.74 10.78
N ALA A 38 0.79 0.90 11.99
CA ALA A 38 -0.36 0.11 12.46
C ALA A 38 -1.64 0.65 11.81
N ILE A 39 -2.39 -0.20 11.11
CA ILE A 39 -3.64 0.19 10.44
C ILE A 39 -4.89 -0.07 11.28
N ASN A 40 -4.70 -0.56 12.50
CA ASN A 40 -5.72 -0.85 13.50
C ASN A 40 -5.10 -0.72 14.90
N ASP A 41 -5.96 -0.79 15.92
CA ASP A 41 -5.58 -0.51 17.31
C ASP A 41 -4.92 -1.70 18.02
N GLY A 42 -4.91 -2.88 17.39
CA GLY A 42 -4.34 -4.11 17.97
C GLY A 42 -5.11 -4.66 19.17
N THR A 43 -6.35 -4.22 19.38
CA THR A 43 -7.17 -4.55 20.56
C THR A 43 -8.12 -5.73 20.31
N SER A 44 -8.47 -5.98 19.04
CA SER A 44 -9.32 -7.09 18.64
C SER A 44 -8.50 -8.29 18.19
N GLY A 45 -9.03 -9.50 18.41
CA GLY A 45 -8.39 -10.74 17.96
C GLY A 45 -8.20 -10.83 16.44
N ASN A 46 -8.91 -10.01 15.66
CA ASN A 46 -8.80 -9.98 14.20
C ASN A 46 -7.74 -8.98 13.68
N ASP A 47 -7.27 -8.06 14.52
CA ASP A 47 -6.38 -6.97 14.13
C ASP A 47 -5.04 -7.47 13.53
N PRO A 48 -4.39 -8.52 14.08
CA PRO A 48 -3.17 -9.05 13.48
C PRO A 48 -3.39 -9.60 12.07
N SER A 49 -4.55 -10.21 11.82
CA SER A 49 -4.89 -10.77 10.51
C SER A 49 -5.22 -9.67 9.50
N GLU A 50 -5.89 -8.59 9.93
CA GLU A 50 -6.15 -7.44 9.07
C GLU A 50 -4.84 -6.71 8.71
N GLN A 51 -3.95 -6.51 9.69
CA GLN A 51 -2.64 -5.91 9.49
C GLN A 51 -1.82 -6.71 8.45
N GLU A 52 -1.75 -8.03 8.61
CA GLU A 52 -1.07 -8.92 7.67
C GLU A 52 -1.74 -8.93 6.28
N GLY A 53 -3.06 -8.92 6.23
CA GLY A 53 -3.80 -8.84 4.97
C GLY A 53 -3.45 -7.57 4.19
N PHE A 54 -3.42 -6.42 4.88
CA PHE A 54 -3.06 -5.15 4.25
C PHE A 54 -1.60 -5.11 3.81
N MET A 55 -0.69 -5.69 4.59
CA MET A 55 0.70 -5.90 4.19
C MET A 55 0.78 -6.69 2.88
N HIS A 56 0.07 -7.81 2.76
CA HIS A 56 0.09 -8.62 1.54
C HIS A 56 -0.52 -7.90 0.33
N LEU A 57 -1.62 -7.16 0.52
CA LEU A 57 -2.23 -6.37 -0.55
C LEU A 57 -1.27 -5.31 -1.11
N THR A 58 -0.61 -4.56 -0.23
CA THR A 58 0.34 -3.51 -0.64
C THR A 58 1.61 -4.09 -1.26
N MET A 59 2.14 -5.19 -0.70
CA MET A 59 3.24 -5.95 -1.29
C MET A 59 2.92 -6.47 -2.70
N GLY A 60 1.74 -7.07 -2.87
CA GLY A 60 1.26 -7.57 -4.16
C GLY A 60 1.02 -6.44 -5.16
N ALA A 61 0.48 -5.31 -4.71
CA ALA A 61 0.30 -4.11 -5.52
C ALA A 61 1.62 -3.62 -6.11
N MET A 62 2.66 -3.51 -5.28
CA MET A 62 3.99 -3.08 -5.71
C MET A 62 4.67 -4.09 -6.63
N ALA A 63 4.56 -5.39 -6.35
CA ALA A 63 5.21 -6.42 -7.17
C ALA A 63 4.51 -6.63 -8.53
N GLY A 64 3.18 -6.69 -8.53
CA GLY A 64 2.39 -7.06 -9.70
C GLY A 64 2.02 -5.87 -10.59
N MET A 65 1.57 -4.76 -10.01
CA MET A 65 1.06 -3.64 -10.82
C MET A 65 2.15 -2.66 -11.26
N ARG A 66 3.21 -2.45 -10.48
CA ARG A 66 4.29 -1.53 -10.87
C ARG A 66 5.10 -2.06 -12.07
N ASN A 67 5.30 -3.38 -12.11
CA ASN A 67 6.10 -4.05 -13.14
C ASN A 67 5.35 -4.21 -14.46
N LEU A 68 4.05 -4.51 -14.44
CA LEU A 68 3.26 -4.67 -15.66
C LEU A 68 3.33 -3.43 -16.58
N TYR A 69 3.36 -2.21 -16.01
CA TYR A 69 3.31 -0.95 -16.77
C TYR A 69 4.67 -0.27 -16.94
N SER A 70 5.77 -0.94 -16.58
CA SER A 70 7.13 -0.37 -16.71
C SER A 70 7.82 -0.76 -18.01
N HIS A 71 7.34 -1.78 -18.72
CA HIS A 71 7.78 -2.13 -20.07
C HIS A 71 6.61 -1.85 -21.00
N GLY A 72 6.81 -0.98 -21.99
CA GLY A 72 5.77 -0.25 -22.71
C GLY A 72 4.81 -1.07 -23.61
N ASP A 73 4.66 -2.36 -23.35
CA ASP A 73 3.88 -3.31 -24.14
C ASP A 73 2.51 -3.64 -23.53
N VAL A 74 1.98 -2.79 -22.65
CA VAL A 74 0.59 -2.98 -22.23
C VAL A 74 -0.31 -2.36 -23.26
N ASP A 75 -0.94 -3.25 -24.04
CA ASP A 75 -2.07 -2.98 -24.92
C ASP A 75 -3.02 -1.95 -24.28
N THR A 76 -3.64 -1.11 -25.09
CA THR A 76 -4.54 -0.03 -24.65
C THR A 76 -5.43 -0.46 -23.49
N MET A 77 -5.12 0.01 -22.28
CA MET A 77 -5.88 -0.30 -21.06
C MET A 77 -7.28 0.26 -21.21
N GLN A 78 -8.30 -0.58 -20.95
CA GLN A 78 -9.67 -0.08 -20.98
C GLN A 78 -9.88 0.92 -19.83
N ALA A 79 -10.75 1.91 -20.07
CA ALA A 79 -11.04 2.93 -19.07
C ALA A 79 -11.53 2.34 -17.74
N ILE A 80 -12.27 1.22 -17.80
CA ILE A 80 -12.76 0.51 -16.61
C ILE A 80 -11.62 -0.12 -15.81
N ASP A 81 -10.67 -0.79 -16.46
CA ASP A 81 -9.49 -1.38 -15.79
C ASP A 81 -8.65 -0.28 -15.12
N ALA A 82 -8.53 0.88 -15.77
CA ALA A 82 -7.83 2.03 -15.21
C ALA A 82 -8.54 2.55 -13.95
N LEU A 83 -9.86 2.65 -14.00
CA LEU A 83 -10.69 3.11 -12.89
C LEU A 83 -10.61 2.17 -11.69
N GLU A 84 -10.75 0.86 -11.90
CA GLU A 84 -10.70 -0.15 -10.84
C GLU A 84 -9.37 -0.11 -10.08
N ARG A 85 -8.27 -0.01 -10.82
CA ARG A 85 -6.95 0.04 -10.20
C ARG A 85 -6.69 1.39 -9.52
N LEU A 86 -7.22 2.50 -10.04
CA LEU A 86 -7.18 3.80 -9.36
C LEU A 86 -7.99 3.77 -8.06
N ALA A 87 -9.18 3.16 -8.08
CA ALA A 87 -10.02 2.98 -6.90
C ALA A 87 -9.30 2.13 -5.84
N PHE A 88 -8.62 1.06 -6.27
CA PHE A 88 -7.80 0.24 -5.37
C PHE A 88 -6.63 1.04 -4.76
N ILE A 89 -5.87 1.81 -5.55
CA ILE A 89 -4.81 2.68 -4.99
C ILE A 89 -5.39 3.71 -4.02
N SER A 90 -6.54 4.31 -4.36
CA SER A 90 -7.26 5.25 -3.48
C SER A 90 -7.64 4.61 -2.15
N LEU A 91 -8.10 3.35 -2.14
CA LEU A 91 -8.37 2.58 -0.93
C LEU A 91 -7.12 2.44 -0.05
N LEU A 92 -5.97 2.13 -0.63
CA LEU A 92 -4.70 1.99 0.12
C LEU A 92 -4.30 3.32 0.79
N PHE A 93 -4.38 4.44 0.07
CA PHE A 93 -4.12 5.76 0.64
C PHE A 93 -5.05 6.07 1.81
N LYS A 94 -6.36 5.88 1.63
CA LYS A 94 -7.34 6.15 2.68
C LYS A 94 -7.09 5.36 3.95
N ARG A 95 -6.66 4.10 3.82
CA ARG A 95 -6.32 3.26 4.99
C ARG A 95 -5.10 3.80 5.73
N VAL A 96 -4.07 4.23 5.02
CA VAL A 96 -2.87 4.81 5.63
C VAL A 96 -3.17 6.16 6.28
N ASP A 97 -3.93 7.03 5.61
CA ASP A 97 -4.27 8.34 6.15
C ASP A 97 -5.18 8.21 7.39
N ALA A 98 -6.12 7.26 7.40
CA ALA A 98 -6.94 6.96 8.57
C ALA A 98 -6.10 6.50 9.76
N ALA A 99 -5.12 5.63 9.51
CA ALA A 99 -4.19 5.18 10.55
C ALA A 99 -3.41 6.35 11.16
N GLN A 100 -2.91 7.27 10.34
CA GLN A 100 -2.15 8.45 10.81
C GLN A 100 -3.03 9.46 11.55
N ALA A 101 -4.30 9.61 11.17
CA ALA A 101 -5.24 10.48 11.87
C ALA A 101 -5.58 9.95 13.28
N GLY A 102 -5.63 8.63 13.45
CA GLY A 102 -5.91 7.97 14.74
C GLY A 102 -4.74 8.03 15.75
N THR A 103 -3.50 8.18 15.29
CA THR A 103 -2.31 8.22 16.17
C THR A 103 -2.14 9.57 16.91
N THR A 104 -2.95 10.59 16.64
CA THR A 104 -2.78 11.95 17.19
C THR A 104 -3.63 12.24 18.45
N SER A 105 -4.02 11.22 19.25
CA SER A 105 -4.78 11.43 20.49
C SER A 105 -3.98 11.09 21.74
#